data_AF-A0A5E7ED40-F1
#
_entry.id   AF-A0A5E7ED40-F1
#
_cell.length_a   1.000
_cell.length_b   1.000
_cell.length_c   1.000
_cell.angle_alpha   90.00
_cell.angle_beta   90.00
_cell.angle_gamma   90.00
#
_symmetry.space_group_name_H-M   'P 1'
#
loop_
_entity.id
_entity.type
_entity.pdbx_description
1 polymer ?
#
loop_
_entity_poly.entity_id
_entity_poly.type
_entity_poly.pdbx_seq_one_letter_code
_entity_poly.pdbx_strand_id
1 'polypeptide(L)'
;MELKTLFFAALMWLPITQASADTSPLDGHYYLTGAMEMGAELLLRKDGTFSAGIAYGSAGGVAKGNWYVEENTLMLEQEPAAQPAKKLSYNLSRESTLIELKEYADKEKNELAKESYVLELRYDHQPLPPPLKPVMISLEFNSGPPGQLLLNSNQQSDLWFPYDHQRTLKKIGFGADHNRGTYQWFDVAGDSRAFNIGWKKRKNQPLTFEQPIGFDLATTSQYLAPEERERVDHNYWLTFYHFDPVAPPAIHPVEVHWQFKDGSTLKDVWTDSQRNTLTMPFSPNKALAKIGLHTQNSPDEIEWFTVMPETRWATLDWQAYPDPANGDLSVLFKDLQLAIEPNCLAVNFGNGKACFRRQ
;
A
#
# COMPACT_ATOMS: atom_id res chain seq x y z
N MET A 1 -45.01 27.72 -63.85
CA MET A 1 -43.87 26.93 -63.33
C MET A 1 -42.83 27.92 -62.82
N GLU A 2 -43.07 28.54 -61.65
CA GLU A 2 -42.86 28.00 -60.28
C GLU A 2 -41.37 28.17 -59.93
N LEU A 3 -40.91 29.39 -59.61
CA LEU A 3 -40.93 30.11 -58.32
C LEU A 3 -40.20 29.39 -57.16
N LYS A 4 -39.08 30.02 -56.79
CA LYS A 4 -38.19 29.77 -55.65
C LYS A 4 -38.93 29.47 -54.34
N THR A 5 -38.42 28.51 -53.58
CA THR A 5 -38.50 28.58 -52.10
C THR A 5 -37.21 28.04 -51.47
N LEU A 6 -36.40 28.96 -50.94
CA LEU A 6 -35.29 28.68 -50.03
C LEU A 6 -35.90 28.53 -48.62
N PHE A 7 -35.70 27.37 -47.97
CA PHE A 7 -36.01 27.22 -46.54
C PHE A 7 -34.71 27.29 -45.74
N PHE A 8 -34.48 28.46 -45.14
CA PHE A 8 -33.57 28.66 -44.01
C PHE A 8 -34.29 28.18 -42.74
N ALA A 9 -33.77 27.16 -42.06
CA ALA A 9 -34.16 26.85 -40.69
C ALA A 9 -32.99 27.21 -39.77
N ALA A 10 -33.21 28.26 -38.97
CA ALA A 10 -32.26 28.80 -38.02
C ALA A 10 -31.98 27.80 -36.88
N LEU A 11 -30.72 27.42 -36.73
CA LEU A 11 -30.23 26.65 -35.60
C LEU A 11 -30.09 27.62 -34.40
N MET A 12 -31.06 27.63 -33.50
CA MET A 12 -30.92 28.35 -32.22
C MET A 12 -29.85 27.65 -31.37
N TRP A 13 -28.65 28.23 -31.32
CA TRP A 13 -27.68 27.94 -30.28
C TRP A 13 -28.21 28.46 -28.95
N LEU A 14 -28.78 27.56 -28.16
CA LEU A 14 -28.92 27.79 -26.73
C LEU A 14 -27.50 27.70 -26.13
N PRO A 15 -26.99 28.74 -25.45
CA PRO A 15 -25.79 28.60 -24.66
C PRO A 15 -26.12 27.63 -23.53
N ILE A 16 -25.59 26.41 -23.60
CA ILE A 16 -25.54 25.52 -22.45
C ILE A 16 -24.54 26.18 -21.49
N THR A 17 -25.03 27.06 -20.62
CA THR A 17 -24.30 27.43 -19.42
C THR A 17 -24.21 26.16 -18.59
N GLN A 18 -23.07 25.47 -18.68
CA GLN A 18 -22.67 24.53 -17.65
C GLN A 18 -22.63 25.33 -16.35
N ALA A 19 -23.67 25.21 -15.53
CA ALA A 19 -23.58 25.55 -14.14
C ALA A 19 -22.48 24.65 -13.57
N SER A 20 -21.28 25.21 -13.41
CA SER A 20 -20.31 24.67 -12.46
C SER A 20 -21.09 24.55 -11.16
N ALA A 21 -21.37 23.32 -10.71
CA ALA A 21 -21.83 23.13 -9.35
C ALA A 21 -20.79 23.82 -8.48
N ASP A 22 -21.20 24.88 -7.79
CA ASP A 22 -20.37 25.62 -6.84
C ASP A 22 -20.00 24.61 -5.75
N THR A 23 -18.83 23.98 -5.90
CA THR A 23 -18.29 23.09 -4.87
C THR A 23 -18.00 23.99 -3.70
N SER A 24 -18.92 23.98 -2.72
CA SER A 24 -18.73 24.72 -1.48
C SER A 24 -17.32 24.41 -0.96
N PRO A 25 -16.52 25.44 -0.63
CA PRO A 25 -15.15 25.24 -0.20
C PRO A 25 -15.10 24.24 0.95
N LEU A 26 -14.29 23.18 0.80
CA LEU A 26 -14.17 22.13 1.81
C LEU A 26 -13.46 22.61 3.08
N ASP A 27 -12.72 23.71 3.04
CA ASP A 27 -12.17 24.30 4.26
C ASP A 27 -13.30 24.70 5.22
N GLY A 28 -13.11 24.41 6.50
CA GLY A 28 -14.14 24.58 7.53
C GLY A 28 -13.87 23.76 8.79
N HIS A 29 -14.71 23.98 9.80
CA HIS A 29 -14.71 23.23 11.05
C HIS A 29 -15.87 22.23 11.02
N TYR A 30 -15.52 20.97 11.23
CA TYR A 30 -16.43 19.84 11.15
C TYR A 30 -16.48 19.11 12.49
N TYR A 31 -17.68 18.65 12.85
CA TYR A 31 -17.94 17.90 14.05
C TYR A 31 -18.50 16.53 13.70
N LEU A 32 -17.98 15.49 14.35
CA LEU A 32 -18.43 14.12 14.15
C LEU A 32 -19.85 13.96 14.71
N THR A 33 -20.69 13.29 13.92
CA THR A 33 -22.08 13.00 14.25
C THR A 33 -22.41 11.58 13.79
N GLY A 34 -23.26 10.88 14.53
CA GLY A 34 -23.65 9.50 14.20
C GLY A 34 -22.70 8.41 14.71
N ALA A 35 -21.69 8.76 15.52
CA ALA A 35 -20.88 7.81 16.28
C ALA A 35 -21.29 7.89 17.76
N MET A 36 -21.67 6.75 18.36
CA MET A 36 -22.06 6.69 19.77
C MET A 36 -20.82 6.80 20.66
N GLU A 37 -20.91 7.56 21.77
CA GLU A 37 -19.85 7.70 22.79
C GLU A 37 -18.51 8.31 22.33
N MET A 38 -18.42 8.73 21.07
CA MET A 38 -17.24 9.31 20.46
C MET A 38 -17.50 10.74 19.99
N GLY A 39 -16.67 11.67 20.44
CA GLY A 39 -16.61 13.04 19.93
C GLY A 39 -15.37 13.23 19.09
N ALA A 40 -15.49 13.83 17.91
CA ALA A 40 -14.33 14.23 17.13
C ALA A 40 -14.59 15.54 16.38
N GLU A 41 -13.52 16.28 16.17
CA GLU A 41 -13.50 17.54 15.44
C GLU A 41 -12.43 17.49 14.37
N LEU A 42 -12.72 18.11 13.23
CA LEU A 42 -11.81 18.24 12.11
C LEU A 42 -11.85 19.68 11.59
N LEU A 43 -10.71 20.35 11.62
CA LEU A 43 -10.52 21.67 11.04
C LEU A 43 -9.68 21.55 9.78
N LEU A 44 -10.29 21.79 8.63
CA LEU A 44 -9.63 21.88 7.32
C LEU A 44 -9.34 23.35 7.02
N ARG A 45 -8.07 23.69 6.79
CA ARG A 45 -7.64 25.05 6.44
C ARG A 45 -7.42 25.19 4.94
N LYS A 46 -7.61 26.41 4.44
CA LYS A 46 -7.42 26.78 3.02
C LYS A 46 -6.02 26.53 2.48
N ASP A 47 -5.03 26.49 3.36
CA ASP A 47 -3.63 26.23 3.01
C ASP A 47 -3.34 24.73 2.76
N GLY A 48 -4.35 23.86 2.87
CA GLY A 48 -4.18 22.42 2.70
C GLY A 48 -3.75 21.70 3.98
N THR A 49 -3.72 22.37 5.13
CA THR A 49 -3.42 21.74 6.43
C THR A 49 -4.68 21.39 7.21
N PHE A 50 -4.62 20.36 8.04
CA PHE A 50 -5.70 20.00 8.95
C PHE A 50 -5.25 19.98 10.41
N SER A 51 -6.22 20.13 11.32
CA SER A 51 -6.06 19.75 12.72
C SER A 51 -7.29 18.96 13.13
N ALA A 52 -7.09 17.87 13.85
CA ALA A 52 -8.17 17.02 14.31
C ALA A 52 -8.00 16.68 15.78
N GLY A 53 -9.13 16.46 16.45
CA GLY A 53 -9.21 16.01 17.82
C GLY A 53 -10.25 14.91 17.93
N ILE A 54 -10.02 13.93 18.80
CA ILE A 54 -10.97 12.86 19.10
C ILE A 54 -10.97 12.57 20.60
N ALA A 55 -12.12 12.16 21.12
CA ALA A 55 -12.31 11.74 22.49
C ALA A 55 -13.31 10.58 22.55
N TYR A 56 -12.99 9.56 23.34
CA TYR A 56 -13.84 8.42 23.64
C TYR A 56 -13.55 7.96 25.08
N GLY A 57 -14.49 8.19 26.01
CA GLY A 57 -14.24 7.98 27.43
C GLY A 57 -13.05 8.80 27.95
N SER A 58 -12.05 8.14 28.53
CA SER A 58 -10.78 8.76 28.98
C SER A 58 -9.70 8.81 27.90
N ALA A 59 -9.94 8.18 26.75
CA ALA A 59 -9.02 8.17 25.63
C ALA A 59 -9.28 9.39 24.73
N GLY A 60 -8.23 9.91 24.12
CA GLY A 60 -8.31 11.00 23.17
C GLY A 60 -7.06 11.10 22.30
N GLY A 61 -7.12 11.95 21.29
CA GLY A 61 -6.01 12.11 20.37
C GLY A 61 -6.12 13.41 19.63
N VAL A 62 -4.96 13.96 19.26
CA VAL A 62 -4.88 15.10 18.35
C VAL A 62 -3.98 14.76 17.19
N ALA A 63 -4.37 15.18 16.00
CA ALA A 63 -3.59 14.98 14.78
C ALA A 63 -3.48 16.28 14.01
N LYS A 64 -2.37 16.44 13.30
CA LYS A 64 -2.15 17.51 12.34
C LYS A 64 -1.50 16.91 11.10
N GLY A 65 -1.70 17.57 9.98
CA GLY A 65 -1.04 17.21 8.75
C GLY A 65 -1.66 17.91 7.57
N ASN A 66 -1.62 17.25 6.42
CA ASN A 66 -2.10 17.81 5.17
C ASN A 66 -3.36 17.10 4.70
N TRP A 67 -4.21 17.83 4.00
CA TRP A 67 -5.37 17.26 3.33
C TRP A 67 -5.34 17.61 1.84
N TYR A 68 -5.94 16.74 1.05
CA TYR A 68 -6.17 16.96 -0.38
C TYR A 68 -7.39 16.15 -0.82
N VAL A 69 -7.93 16.49 -1.99
CA VAL A 69 -9.03 15.73 -2.58
C VAL A 69 -8.49 14.89 -3.71
N GLU A 70 -8.84 13.62 -3.68
CA GLU A 70 -8.61 12.69 -4.77
C GLU A 70 -9.95 12.13 -5.23
N GLU A 71 -10.31 12.38 -6.49
CA GLU A 71 -11.64 12.10 -7.03
C GLU A 71 -12.77 12.74 -6.22
N ASN A 72 -13.52 11.96 -5.45
CA ASN A 72 -14.60 12.42 -4.57
C ASN A 72 -14.33 12.03 -3.10
N THR A 73 -13.06 11.90 -2.75
CA THR A 73 -12.60 11.50 -1.42
C THR A 73 -11.62 12.54 -0.89
N LEU A 74 -11.87 13.03 0.31
CA LEU A 74 -10.95 13.83 1.08
C LEU A 74 -9.94 12.89 1.76
N MET A 75 -8.67 13.07 1.47
CA MET A 75 -7.55 12.31 2.00
C MET A 75 -6.87 13.11 3.11
N LEU A 76 -6.69 12.53 4.30
CA LEU A 76 -5.91 13.11 5.38
C LEU A 76 -4.58 12.37 5.51
N GLU A 77 -3.48 13.09 5.35
CA GLU A 77 -2.12 12.59 5.58
C GLU A 77 -1.60 13.20 6.87
N GLN A 78 -1.55 12.39 7.93
CA GLN A 78 -0.98 12.84 9.19
C GLN A 78 0.52 13.08 9.02
N GLU A 79 1.01 14.20 9.55
CA GLU A 79 2.46 14.43 9.63
C GLU A 79 3.10 13.35 10.50
N PRO A 80 4.28 12.83 10.12
CA PRO A 80 5.05 11.95 11.00
C PRO A 80 5.17 12.62 12.36
N ALA A 81 4.93 11.86 13.43
CA ALA A 81 5.07 12.39 14.77
C ALA A 81 6.46 13.04 14.90
N ALA A 82 6.50 14.33 15.28
CA ALA A 82 7.76 15.05 15.49
C ALA A 82 8.61 14.41 16.60
N GLN A 83 7.99 13.59 17.45
CA GLN A 83 8.64 12.78 18.46
C GLN A 83 8.78 11.33 17.97
N PRO A 84 9.89 10.66 18.28
CA PRO A 84 10.04 9.25 17.98
C PRO A 84 8.91 8.40 18.59
N ALA A 85 8.62 7.27 17.95
CA ALA A 85 7.68 6.31 18.49
C ALA A 85 8.12 5.87 19.89
N LYS A 86 7.24 6.02 20.88
CA LYS A 86 7.53 5.70 22.29
C LYS A 86 7.71 4.21 22.53
N LYS A 87 6.94 3.40 21.80
CA LYS A 87 6.97 1.94 21.88
C LYS A 87 6.83 1.36 20.48
N LEU A 88 7.55 0.28 20.23
CA LEU A 88 7.54 -0.46 18.98
C LEU A 88 6.95 -1.84 19.24
N SER A 89 6.20 -2.36 18.25
CA SER A 89 5.77 -3.75 18.19
C SER A 89 6.58 -4.44 17.12
N TYR A 90 6.93 -5.71 17.36
CA TYR A 90 7.69 -6.51 16.43
C TYR A 90 7.00 -7.84 16.16
N ASN A 91 7.21 -8.40 14.97
CA ASN A 91 6.75 -9.72 14.57
C ASN A 91 7.79 -10.37 13.66
N LEU A 92 8.35 -11.50 14.07
CA LEU A 92 9.25 -12.28 13.21
C LEU A 92 8.41 -12.98 12.14
N SER A 93 8.38 -12.39 10.94
CA SER A 93 7.41 -12.76 9.91
C SER A 93 7.94 -13.77 8.91
N ARG A 94 9.26 -13.81 8.70
CA ARG A 94 9.90 -14.79 7.81
C ARG A 94 11.32 -15.09 8.24
N GLU A 95 11.72 -16.33 8.03
CA GLU A 95 13.10 -16.77 8.08
C GLU A 95 13.46 -17.44 6.75
N SER A 96 14.71 -17.33 6.33
CA SER A 96 15.21 -17.98 5.12
C SER A 96 16.63 -18.50 5.32
N THR A 97 16.84 -19.70 4.80
CA THR A 97 18.13 -20.41 4.79
C THR A 97 18.98 -19.97 3.59
N LEU A 98 20.27 -20.29 3.60
CA LEU A 98 21.12 -20.03 2.43
C LEU A 98 20.66 -20.80 1.18
N ILE A 99 20.04 -21.97 1.37
CA ILE A 99 19.55 -22.82 0.27
C ILE A 99 18.36 -22.14 -0.41
N GLU A 100 17.37 -21.71 0.36
CA GLU A 100 16.19 -21.01 -0.16
C GLU A 100 16.58 -19.68 -0.81
N LEU A 101 17.49 -18.91 -0.20
CA LEU A 101 17.97 -17.66 -0.78
C LEU A 101 18.70 -17.87 -2.10
N LYS A 102 19.42 -18.97 -2.26
CA LYS A 102 20.08 -19.30 -3.54
C LYS A 102 19.07 -19.58 -4.65
N GLU A 103 17.90 -20.10 -4.30
CA GLU A 103 16.86 -20.47 -5.25
C GLU A 103 15.96 -19.29 -5.61
N TYR A 104 15.61 -18.45 -4.61
CA TYR A 104 14.52 -17.47 -4.75
C TYR A 104 14.93 -16.02 -4.56
N ALA A 105 16.11 -15.72 -4.01
CA ALA A 105 16.53 -14.33 -3.79
C ALA A 105 17.30 -13.78 -4.98
N ASP A 106 17.30 -12.45 -5.11
CA ASP A 106 18.20 -11.77 -6.03
C ASP A 106 19.67 -12.03 -5.65
N LYS A 107 20.56 -11.75 -6.60
CA LYS A 107 21.99 -11.99 -6.44
C LYS A 107 22.57 -11.23 -5.24
N GLU A 108 22.14 -10.00 -5.00
CA GLU A 108 22.66 -9.15 -3.94
C GLU A 108 22.32 -9.71 -2.55
N LYS A 109 21.05 -10.05 -2.32
CA LYS A 109 20.59 -10.69 -1.08
C LYS A 109 21.33 -12.00 -0.82
N ASN A 110 21.50 -12.82 -1.86
CA ASN A 110 22.21 -14.09 -1.76
C ASN A 110 23.69 -13.89 -1.37
N GLU A 111 24.42 -12.99 -2.03
CA GLU A 111 25.83 -12.71 -1.68
C GLU A 111 25.96 -12.18 -0.24
N LEU A 112 25.09 -11.27 0.19
CA LEU A 112 25.11 -10.75 1.56
C LEU A 112 24.90 -11.85 2.61
N ALA A 113 23.95 -12.75 2.36
CA ALA A 113 23.62 -13.85 3.27
C ALA A 113 24.71 -14.93 3.34
N LYS A 114 25.62 -15.02 2.37
CA LYS A 114 26.77 -15.94 2.43
C LYS A 114 27.78 -15.56 3.50
N GLU A 115 27.93 -14.26 3.76
CA GLU A 115 28.94 -13.72 4.67
C GLU A 115 28.36 -13.26 6.01
N SER A 116 27.05 -13.04 6.08
CA SER A 116 26.37 -12.48 7.26
C SER A 116 25.06 -13.19 7.59
N TYR A 117 24.69 -13.16 8.87
CA TYR A 117 23.29 -13.16 9.28
C TYR A 117 22.69 -11.78 8.96
N VAL A 118 21.50 -11.76 8.37
CA VAL A 118 20.80 -10.53 7.99
C VAL A 118 19.49 -10.44 8.75
N LEU A 119 19.25 -9.28 9.37
CA LEU A 119 17.97 -8.90 9.93
C LEU A 119 17.38 -7.79 9.04
N GLU A 120 16.32 -8.11 8.32
CA GLU A 120 15.53 -7.17 7.53
C GLU A 120 14.40 -6.61 8.38
N LEU A 121 14.33 -5.29 8.50
CA LEU A 121 13.38 -4.55 9.32
C LEU A 121 12.35 -3.91 8.39
N ARG A 122 11.13 -4.45 8.37
CA ARG A 122 10.05 -3.99 7.49
C ARG A 122 9.02 -3.22 8.29
N TYR A 123 8.81 -1.95 7.92
CA TYR A 123 7.74 -1.16 8.52
C TYR A 123 6.39 -1.68 8.03
N ASP A 124 5.62 -2.25 8.95
CA ASP A 124 4.32 -2.86 8.69
C ASP A 124 3.22 -1.81 8.79
N HIS A 125 3.19 -0.93 7.79
CA HIS A 125 2.11 0.03 7.63
C HIS A 125 1.74 0.13 6.16
N GLN A 126 0.53 -0.32 5.84
CA GLN A 126 -0.03 -0.23 4.50
C GLN A 126 -1.20 0.77 4.53
N PRO A 127 -1.07 1.95 3.90
CA PRO A 127 -2.17 2.88 3.81
C PRO A 127 -3.29 2.26 2.97
N LEU A 128 -4.53 2.60 3.29
CA LEU A 128 -5.67 2.20 2.46
C LEU A 128 -5.43 2.69 1.02
N PRO A 129 -5.68 1.85 0.00
CA PRO A 129 -5.54 2.25 -1.38
C PRO A 129 -6.39 3.50 -1.67
N PRO A 130 -5.85 4.52 -2.36
CA PRO A 130 -6.65 5.68 -2.75
C PRO A 130 -7.74 5.26 -3.74
N PRO A 131 -8.77 6.11 -3.96
CA PRO A 131 -9.77 5.86 -4.99
C PRO A 131 -9.13 5.65 -6.37
N LEU A 132 -9.56 4.59 -7.04
CA LEU A 132 -9.10 4.20 -8.37
C LEU A 132 -10.19 4.44 -9.39
N LYS A 133 -9.92 5.28 -10.39
CA LYS A 133 -10.75 5.34 -11.61
C LYS A 133 -10.55 4.05 -12.42
N PRO A 134 -11.57 3.57 -13.14
CA PRO A 134 -11.42 2.38 -13.97
C PRO A 134 -10.23 2.49 -14.94
N VAL A 135 -9.40 1.45 -14.99
CA VAL A 135 -8.21 1.37 -15.85
C VAL A 135 -8.41 0.27 -16.88
N MET A 136 -8.24 0.62 -18.15
CA MET A 136 -8.20 -0.34 -19.23
C MET A 136 -6.83 -1.01 -19.27
N ILE A 137 -6.84 -2.34 -19.23
CA ILE A 137 -5.66 -3.18 -19.38
C ILE A 137 -5.68 -3.73 -20.81
N SER A 138 -4.60 -3.54 -21.56
CA SER A 138 -4.43 -4.09 -22.91
C SER A 138 -3.34 -5.15 -22.91
N LEU A 139 -3.64 -6.30 -23.50
CA LEU A 139 -2.75 -7.44 -23.62
C LEU A 139 -2.30 -7.58 -25.07
N GLU A 140 -1.04 -7.25 -25.37
CA GLU A 140 -0.47 -7.34 -26.71
C GLU A 140 0.22 -8.68 -26.92
N PHE A 141 -0.19 -9.41 -27.96
CA PHE A 141 0.32 -10.73 -28.30
C PHE A 141 1.22 -10.67 -29.53
N ASN A 142 2.07 -11.67 -29.71
CA ASN A 142 2.92 -11.83 -30.90
C ASN A 142 2.13 -11.90 -32.23
N SER A 143 0.84 -12.25 -32.17
CA SER A 143 -0.04 -12.39 -33.32
C SER A 143 -1.51 -12.19 -32.91
N GLY A 144 -2.34 -11.84 -33.89
CA GLY A 144 -3.77 -11.62 -33.70
C GLY A 144 -4.12 -10.32 -32.96
N PRO A 145 -5.42 -10.09 -32.67
CA PRO A 145 -5.88 -8.88 -32.01
C PRO A 145 -5.55 -8.88 -30.51
N PRO A 146 -5.22 -7.74 -29.91
CA PRO A 146 -4.92 -7.68 -28.48
C PRO A 146 -6.16 -7.94 -27.61
N GLY A 147 -5.91 -8.42 -26.40
CA GLY A 147 -6.92 -8.62 -25.36
C GLY A 147 -7.17 -7.35 -24.56
N GLN A 148 -8.35 -7.25 -23.93
CA GLN A 148 -8.68 -6.15 -23.02
C GLN A 148 -9.33 -6.67 -21.74
N LEU A 149 -8.96 -6.05 -20.62
CA LEU A 149 -9.58 -6.23 -19.31
C LEU A 149 -9.84 -4.85 -18.70
N LEU A 150 -10.68 -4.80 -17.66
CA LEU A 150 -10.97 -3.59 -16.90
C LEU A 150 -10.65 -3.81 -15.42
N LEU A 151 -9.79 -2.97 -14.85
CA LEU A 151 -9.57 -2.87 -13.42
C LEU A 151 -10.46 -1.75 -12.86
N ASN A 152 -11.44 -2.09 -12.05
CA ASN A 152 -12.44 -1.15 -11.51
C ASN A 152 -12.48 -1.12 -9.97
N SER A 153 -11.51 -1.76 -9.31
CA SER A 153 -11.42 -1.87 -7.86
C SER A 153 -10.06 -1.38 -7.40
N ASN A 154 -10.05 -0.59 -6.32
CA ASN A 154 -8.81 -0.19 -5.64
C ASN A 154 -8.33 -1.24 -4.62
N GLN A 155 -9.13 -2.28 -4.37
CA GLN A 155 -8.70 -3.42 -3.56
C GLN A 155 -7.84 -4.37 -4.38
N GLN A 156 -7.09 -5.24 -3.71
CA GLN A 156 -6.38 -6.32 -4.38
C GLN A 156 -7.37 -7.14 -5.23
N SER A 157 -7.04 -7.32 -6.50
CA SER A 157 -7.97 -7.86 -7.49
C SER A 157 -7.27 -8.84 -8.43
N ASP A 158 -7.90 -9.99 -8.65
CA ASP A 158 -7.46 -11.00 -9.60
C ASP A 158 -8.31 -10.95 -10.87
N LEU A 159 -7.65 -10.72 -12.00
CA LEU A 159 -8.26 -10.73 -13.32
C LEU A 159 -7.73 -11.92 -14.14
N TRP A 160 -8.62 -12.49 -14.94
CA TRP A 160 -8.35 -13.70 -15.69
C TRP A 160 -8.57 -13.45 -17.18
N PHE A 161 -7.61 -13.87 -18.01
CA PHE A 161 -7.72 -13.75 -19.45
C PHE A 161 -7.44 -15.10 -20.11
N PRO A 162 -8.22 -15.56 -21.10
CA PRO A 162 -8.00 -16.84 -21.75
C PRO A 162 -6.57 -16.97 -22.30
N TYR A 163 -5.94 -18.11 -22.02
CA TYR A 163 -4.62 -18.45 -22.52
C TYR A 163 -4.73 -19.22 -23.85
N ASP A 164 -3.87 -18.88 -24.80
CA ASP A 164 -3.79 -19.52 -26.11
C ASP A 164 -2.34 -19.91 -26.39
N HIS A 165 -2.09 -21.21 -26.55
CA HIS A 165 -0.75 -21.76 -26.83
C HIS A 165 -0.16 -21.26 -28.17
N GLN A 166 -0.99 -20.77 -29.09
CA GLN A 166 -0.55 -20.25 -30.38
C GLN A 166 -0.20 -18.77 -30.32
N ARG A 167 -0.61 -18.07 -29.26
CA ARG A 167 -0.49 -16.62 -29.11
C ARG A 167 0.20 -16.26 -27.81
N THR A 168 1.48 -15.94 -27.92
CA THR A 168 2.32 -15.58 -26.77
C THR A 168 2.12 -14.12 -26.41
N LEU A 169 1.81 -13.84 -25.14
CA LEU A 169 1.76 -12.48 -24.62
C LEU A 169 3.14 -11.83 -24.69
N LYS A 170 3.19 -10.58 -25.15
CA LYS A 170 4.43 -9.81 -25.32
C LYS A 170 4.46 -8.58 -24.42
N LYS A 171 3.34 -7.89 -24.29
CA LYS A 171 3.26 -6.67 -23.47
C LYS A 171 1.94 -6.57 -22.74
N ILE A 172 1.99 -5.90 -21.59
CA ILE A 172 0.82 -5.45 -20.84
C ILE A 172 0.84 -3.94 -20.80
N GLY A 173 -0.27 -3.31 -21.17
CA GLY A 173 -0.43 -1.87 -21.20
C GLY A 173 -1.56 -1.40 -20.31
N PHE A 174 -1.39 -0.25 -19.65
CA PHE A 174 -2.38 0.33 -18.74
C PHE A 174 -2.74 1.75 -19.16
N GLY A 175 -4.04 2.05 -19.28
CA GLY A 175 -4.51 3.37 -19.71
C GLY A 175 -5.91 3.72 -19.17
N ALA A 176 -6.21 5.02 -19.15
CA ALA A 176 -7.48 5.54 -18.63
C ALA A 176 -8.63 5.54 -19.65
N ASP A 177 -8.33 5.37 -20.94
CA ASP A 177 -9.30 5.37 -22.03
C ASP A 177 -8.99 4.26 -23.05
N HIS A 178 -9.79 4.16 -24.11
CA HIS A 178 -9.51 3.20 -25.19
C HIS A 178 -8.37 3.67 -26.13
N ASN A 179 -7.79 4.86 -25.89
CA ASN A 179 -6.75 5.43 -26.75
C ASN A 179 -5.37 4.92 -26.34
N ARG A 180 -4.90 3.89 -27.02
CA ARG A 180 -3.64 3.18 -26.70
C ARG A 180 -2.37 4.03 -26.74
N GLY A 181 -2.42 5.24 -27.29
CA GLY A 181 -1.27 6.15 -27.36
C GLY A 181 -0.83 6.73 -26.01
N THR A 182 -1.64 6.61 -24.96
CA THR A 182 -1.36 7.13 -23.60
C THR A 182 -0.99 6.04 -22.60
N TYR A 183 -0.92 4.79 -23.06
CA TYR A 183 -0.75 3.64 -22.18
C TYR A 183 0.69 3.54 -21.68
N GLN A 184 0.83 3.18 -20.39
CA GLN A 184 2.10 2.71 -19.85
C GLN A 184 2.27 1.24 -20.24
N TRP A 185 3.24 0.95 -21.11
CA TRP A 185 3.50 -0.39 -21.63
C TRP A 185 4.71 -1.04 -20.97
N PHE A 186 4.60 -2.35 -20.72
CA PHE A 186 5.68 -3.17 -20.21
C PHE A 186 5.86 -4.42 -21.06
N ASP A 187 7.10 -4.72 -21.42
CA ASP A 187 7.46 -6.02 -21.96
C ASP A 187 7.34 -7.10 -20.88
N VAL A 188 6.87 -8.29 -21.26
CA VAL A 188 6.73 -9.43 -20.35
C VAL A 188 7.35 -10.68 -20.94
N ALA A 189 7.75 -11.60 -20.07
CA ALA A 189 8.29 -12.89 -20.48
C ALA A 189 7.17 -13.77 -21.07
N GLY A 190 7.43 -14.37 -22.24
CA GLY A 190 6.42 -15.10 -23.00
C GLY A 190 6.03 -16.46 -22.41
N ASP A 191 6.82 -16.98 -21.48
CA ASP A 191 6.57 -18.22 -20.73
C ASP A 191 5.77 -17.99 -19.44
N SER A 192 5.48 -16.73 -19.09
CA SER A 192 4.71 -16.39 -17.91
C SER A 192 3.22 -16.73 -18.07
N ARG A 193 2.63 -17.28 -17.00
CA ARG A 193 1.22 -17.63 -16.84
C ARG A 193 0.51 -16.76 -15.81
N ALA A 194 1.23 -16.23 -14.84
CA ALA A 194 0.72 -15.25 -13.91
C ALA A 194 1.58 -13.99 -13.86
N PHE A 195 0.96 -12.87 -13.47
CA PHE A 195 1.60 -11.57 -13.35
C PHE A 195 1.18 -10.87 -12.06
N ASN A 196 2.16 -10.52 -11.24
CA ASN A 196 1.97 -9.62 -10.11
C ASN A 196 2.25 -8.18 -10.56
N ILE A 197 1.26 -7.31 -10.37
CA ILE A 197 1.27 -5.95 -10.91
C ILE A 197 0.96 -4.97 -9.77
N GLY A 198 2.01 -4.30 -9.29
CA GLY A 198 1.89 -3.22 -8.34
C GLY A 198 1.43 -1.93 -9.02
N TRP A 199 0.58 -1.15 -8.35
CA TRP A 199 0.25 0.21 -8.79
C TRP A 199 0.38 1.22 -7.64
N LYS A 200 0.69 2.46 -8.02
CA LYS A 200 0.97 3.59 -7.14
C LYS A 200 0.19 4.82 -7.58
N LYS A 201 -0.38 5.53 -6.62
CA LYS A 201 -1.01 6.83 -6.85
C LYS A 201 -0.64 7.79 -5.73
N ARG A 202 0.55 8.37 -5.87
CA ARG A 202 1.05 9.39 -4.94
C ARG A 202 0.23 10.67 -5.08
N LYS A 203 0.16 11.44 -3.98
CA LYS A 203 -0.49 12.74 -3.94
C LYS A 203 -0.12 13.63 -5.12
N ASN A 204 -1.13 14.12 -5.83
CA ASN A 204 -1.01 15.00 -6.99
C ASN A 204 -0.14 14.44 -8.15
N GLN A 205 0.07 13.11 -8.19
CA GLN A 205 0.81 12.44 -9.25
C GLN A 205 -0.13 11.52 -10.04
N PRO A 206 0.16 11.29 -11.34
CA PRO A 206 -0.62 10.34 -12.11
C PRO A 206 -0.49 8.92 -11.53
N LEU A 207 -1.52 8.12 -11.74
CA LEU A 207 -1.47 6.68 -11.50
C LEU A 207 -0.32 6.08 -12.32
N THR A 208 0.49 5.24 -11.66
CA THR A 208 1.59 4.52 -12.30
C THR A 208 1.53 3.06 -11.92
N PHE A 209 1.97 2.20 -12.84
CA PHE A 209 2.13 0.78 -12.63
C PHE A 209 3.62 0.45 -12.52
N GLU A 210 3.93 -0.64 -11.83
CA GLU A 210 5.26 -1.23 -11.78
C GLU A 210 5.43 -2.28 -12.89
N GLN A 211 6.68 -2.61 -13.20
CA GLN A 211 6.99 -3.70 -14.12
C GLN A 211 6.32 -4.99 -13.63
N PRO A 212 5.44 -5.62 -14.45
CA PRO A 212 4.83 -6.89 -14.08
C PRO A 212 5.88 -7.95 -13.80
N ILE A 213 5.76 -8.61 -12.64
CA ILE A 213 6.58 -9.76 -12.28
C ILE A 213 5.85 -11.01 -12.77
N GLY A 214 6.42 -11.66 -13.77
CA GLY A 214 5.85 -12.85 -14.40
C GLY A 214 6.30 -14.15 -13.73
N PHE A 215 5.40 -15.13 -13.66
CA PHE A 215 5.68 -16.48 -13.14
C PHE A 215 5.22 -17.52 -14.15
N ASP A 216 6.01 -18.58 -14.34
CA ASP A 216 5.64 -19.70 -15.21
C ASP A 216 4.51 -20.57 -14.61
N LEU A 217 4.01 -21.54 -15.37
CA LEU A 217 2.90 -22.41 -14.92
C LEU A 217 3.23 -23.19 -13.65
N ALA A 218 4.45 -23.73 -13.58
CA ALA A 218 4.88 -24.60 -12.50
C ALA A 218 4.97 -23.83 -11.18
N THR A 219 5.62 -22.67 -11.22
CA THR A 219 5.72 -21.73 -10.09
C THR A 219 4.34 -21.25 -9.67
N THR A 220 3.51 -20.82 -10.63
CA THR A 220 2.16 -20.33 -10.35
C THR A 220 1.29 -21.38 -9.65
N SER A 221 1.33 -22.63 -10.12
CA SER A 221 0.51 -23.72 -9.58
C SER A 221 0.83 -24.05 -8.11
N GLN A 222 2.02 -23.72 -7.62
CA GLN A 222 2.42 -23.93 -6.23
C GLN A 222 1.69 -22.99 -5.27
N TYR A 223 1.33 -21.78 -5.72
CA TYR A 223 0.67 -20.76 -4.90
C TYR A 223 -0.86 -20.82 -4.94
N LEU A 224 -1.42 -21.63 -5.85
CA LEU A 224 -2.86 -21.74 -6.04
C LEU A 224 -3.47 -22.89 -5.23
N ALA A 225 -4.68 -22.63 -4.71
CA ALA A 225 -5.53 -23.68 -4.17
C ALA A 225 -5.82 -24.73 -5.27
N PRO A 226 -6.04 -26.02 -4.91
CA PRO A 226 -6.27 -27.07 -5.89
C PRO A 226 -7.35 -26.74 -6.94
N GLU A 227 -8.41 -26.05 -6.52
CA GLU A 227 -9.55 -25.64 -7.34
C GLU A 227 -9.19 -24.57 -8.38
N GLU A 228 -8.14 -23.78 -8.14
CA GLU A 228 -7.71 -22.68 -9.02
C GLU A 228 -6.61 -23.11 -10.01
N ARG A 229 -5.96 -24.25 -9.77
CA ARG A 229 -4.90 -24.77 -10.65
C ARG A 229 -5.39 -25.07 -12.06
N GLU A 230 -6.56 -25.71 -12.18
CA GLU A 230 -7.17 -25.98 -13.49
C GLU A 230 -7.53 -24.69 -14.24
N ARG A 231 -7.87 -23.62 -13.50
CA ARG A 231 -8.17 -22.32 -14.09
C ARG A 231 -6.93 -21.70 -14.72
N VAL A 232 -5.78 -21.80 -14.06
CA VAL A 232 -4.53 -21.25 -14.60
C VAL A 232 -3.93 -22.09 -15.73
N ASP A 233 -4.37 -23.33 -15.94
CA ASP A 233 -4.00 -24.08 -17.15
C ASP A 233 -4.57 -23.43 -18.42
N HIS A 234 -5.75 -22.82 -18.31
CA HIS A 234 -6.51 -22.26 -19.43
C HIS A 234 -6.54 -20.73 -19.49
N ASN A 235 -5.95 -20.05 -18.50
CA ASN A 235 -5.96 -18.59 -18.40
C ASN A 235 -4.58 -18.03 -18.02
N TYR A 236 -4.34 -16.78 -18.39
CA TYR A 236 -3.43 -15.89 -17.69
C TYR A 236 -4.10 -15.39 -16.42
N TRP A 237 -3.33 -15.29 -15.34
CA TRP A 237 -3.76 -14.74 -14.06
C TRP A 237 -3.03 -13.42 -13.78
N LEU A 238 -3.76 -12.33 -13.61
CA LEU A 238 -3.19 -11.01 -13.35
C LEU A 238 -3.66 -10.54 -11.97
N THR A 239 -2.73 -10.40 -11.03
CA THR A 239 -2.99 -9.91 -9.67
C THR A 239 -2.55 -8.46 -9.57
N PHE A 240 -3.51 -7.59 -9.25
CA PHE A 240 -3.29 -6.17 -9.05
C PHE A 240 -3.33 -5.84 -7.56
N TYR A 241 -2.33 -5.11 -7.08
CA TYR A 241 -2.27 -4.66 -5.69
C TYR A 241 -1.73 -3.24 -5.60
N HIS A 242 -2.25 -2.49 -4.62
CA HIS A 242 -1.71 -1.18 -4.29
C HIS A 242 -0.41 -1.34 -3.52
N PHE A 243 0.64 -0.65 -3.96
CA PHE A 243 1.92 -0.66 -3.26
C PHE A 243 2.52 0.75 -3.23
N ASP A 244 2.13 1.57 -2.26
CA ASP A 244 2.78 2.85 -2.01
C ASP A 244 3.41 2.83 -0.61
N PRO A 245 4.70 2.45 -0.50
CA PRO A 245 5.36 2.30 0.79
C PRO A 245 5.44 3.66 1.50
N VAL A 246 4.98 3.69 2.75
CA VAL A 246 5.01 4.88 3.59
C VAL A 246 6.35 4.93 4.33
N ALA A 247 6.92 6.13 4.42
CA ALA A 247 8.14 6.34 5.19
C ALA A 247 7.89 6.01 6.68
N PRO A 248 8.74 5.19 7.31
CA PRO A 248 8.61 4.91 8.73
C PRO A 248 8.79 6.18 9.58
N PRO A 249 8.13 6.25 10.76
CA PRO A 249 8.37 7.34 11.71
C PRO A 249 9.78 7.26 12.28
N ALA A 250 10.26 8.35 12.86
CA ALA A 250 11.48 8.31 13.66
C ALA A 250 11.34 7.33 14.84
N ILE A 251 12.44 6.69 15.21
CA ILE A 251 12.51 5.73 16.33
C ILE A 251 13.54 6.19 17.35
N HIS A 252 13.32 5.80 18.61
CA HIS A 252 14.41 5.80 19.58
C HIS A 252 15.41 4.70 19.19
N PRO A 253 16.71 4.87 19.47
CA PRO A 253 17.70 3.83 19.20
C PRO A 253 17.29 2.49 19.82
N VAL A 254 17.32 1.42 19.02
CA VAL A 254 16.99 0.05 19.44
C VAL A 254 18.27 -0.76 19.49
N GLU A 255 18.55 -1.35 20.64
CA GLU A 255 19.61 -2.32 20.82
C GLU A 255 19.18 -3.66 20.21
N VAL A 256 19.99 -4.17 19.28
CA VAL A 256 19.76 -5.44 18.62
C VAL A 256 20.79 -6.44 19.14
N HIS A 257 20.31 -7.44 19.88
CA HIS A 257 21.11 -8.47 20.53
C HIS A 257 21.09 -9.75 19.69
N TRP A 258 22.26 -10.22 19.29
CA TRP A 258 22.44 -11.45 18.52
C TRP A 258 22.98 -12.52 19.47
N GLN A 259 22.09 -13.38 19.97
CA GLN A 259 22.46 -14.43 20.91
C GLN A 259 22.74 -15.73 20.17
N PHE A 260 23.91 -16.30 20.39
CA PHE A 260 24.38 -17.53 19.75
C PHE A 260 24.18 -18.74 20.67
N LYS A 261 24.18 -19.95 20.08
CA LYS A 261 24.01 -21.21 20.83
C LYS A 261 25.11 -21.47 21.87
N ASP A 262 26.28 -20.87 21.71
CA ASP A 262 27.38 -20.95 22.69
C ASP A 262 27.16 -20.02 23.91
N GLY A 263 26.04 -19.30 23.96
CA GLY A 263 25.69 -18.35 25.01
C GLY A 263 26.30 -16.95 24.82
N SER A 264 27.20 -16.77 23.84
CA SER A 264 27.73 -15.44 23.53
C SER A 264 26.64 -14.56 22.91
N THR A 265 26.74 -13.25 23.18
CA THR A 265 25.82 -12.26 22.63
C THR A 265 26.63 -11.12 22.03
N LEU A 266 26.31 -10.76 20.79
CA LEU A 266 26.82 -9.57 20.13
C LEU A 266 25.71 -8.53 20.06
N LYS A 267 26.08 -7.24 19.99
CA LYS A 267 25.13 -6.14 20.01
C LYS A 267 25.39 -5.19 18.85
N ASP A 268 24.31 -4.75 18.22
CA ASP A 268 24.27 -3.63 17.27
C ASP A 268 23.22 -2.61 17.75
N VAL A 269 23.20 -1.42 17.16
CA VAL A 269 22.21 -0.39 17.47
C VAL A 269 21.55 0.12 16.20
N TRP A 270 20.23 -0.04 16.13
CA TRP A 270 19.40 0.49 15.08
C TRP A 270 18.93 1.90 15.44
N THR A 271 19.47 2.90 14.76
CA THR A 271 19.25 4.33 15.07
C THR A 271 18.41 5.06 14.03
N ASP A 272 18.25 4.48 12.84
CA ASP A 272 17.55 5.09 11.71
C ASP A 272 16.53 4.10 11.14
N SER A 273 15.25 4.42 11.28
CA SER A 273 14.16 3.57 10.81
C SER A 273 14.10 3.41 9.29
N GLN A 274 14.80 4.26 8.52
CA GLN A 274 14.97 4.11 7.08
C GLN A 274 15.99 3.01 6.73
N ARG A 275 16.88 2.66 7.67
CA ARG A 275 17.79 1.51 7.51
C ARG A 275 17.01 0.22 7.73
N ASN A 276 16.68 -0.44 6.63
CA ASN A 276 15.88 -1.66 6.60
C ASN A 276 16.70 -2.95 6.79
N THR A 277 18.03 -2.88 6.93
CA THR A 277 18.88 -4.06 7.05
C THR A 277 20.00 -3.86 8.06
N LEU A 278 20.15 -4.84 8.95
CA LEU A 278 21.28 -5.00 9.86
C LEU A 278 21.98 -6.32 9.58
N THR A 279 23.30 -6.33 9.73
CA THR A 279 24.13 -7.47 9.37
C THR A 279 25.04 -7.83 10.51
N MET A 280 25.14 -9.13 10.80
CA MET A 280 26.09 -9.69 11.75
C MET A 280 26.95 -10.73 11.04
N PRO A 281 28.29 -10.66 11.10
CA PRO A 281 29.15 -11.63 10.42
C PRO A 281 28.78 -13.07 10.75
N PHE A 282 28.65 -13.89 9.72
CA PHE A 282 28.34 -15.30 9.86
C PHE A 282 29.58 -16.06 10.35
N SER A 283 29.37 -16.97 11.32
CA SER A 283 30.40 -17.89 11.76
C SER A 283 29.85 -19.32 11.75
N PRO A 284 30.48 -20.25 10.99
CA PRO A 284 29.99 -21.63 10.91
C PRO A 284 30.05 -22.37 12.25
N ASN A 285 30.87 -21.89 13.19
CA ASN A 285 31.04 -22.51 14.51
C ASN A 285 30.12 -21.89 15.58
N LYS A 286 29.38 -20.83 15.24
CA LYS A 286 28.47 -20.12 16.15
C LYS A 286 27.13 -19.90 15.45
N ALA A 287 26.24 -20.87 15.59
CA ALA A 287 24.87 -20.74 15.11
C ALA A 287 24.11 -19.69 15.93
N LEU A 288 23.43 -18.78 15.24
CA LEU A 288 22.50 -17.84 15.87
C LEU A 288 21.35 -18.64 16.51
N ALA A 289 20.93 -18.23 17.70
CA ALA A 289 19.86 -18.87 18.46
C ALA A 289 18.67 -17.94 18.66
N LYS A 290 18.94 -16.67 18.97
CA LYS A 290 17.89 -15.66 19.18
C LYS A 290 18.33 -14.28 18.71
N ILE A 291 17.34 -13.48 18.34
CA ILE A 291 17.46 -12.03 18.12
C ILE A 291 16.68 -11.33 19.23
N GLY A 292 17.32 -10.42 19.94
CA GLY A 292 16.72 -9.64 21.02
C GLY A 292 16.60 -8.17 20.63
N LEU A 293 15.49 -7.53 20.95
CA LEU A 293 15.26 -6.11 20.68
C LEU A 293 14.96 -5.38 21.98
N HIS A 294 15.60 -4.23 22.18
CA HIS A 294 15.37 -3.39 23.35
C HIS A 294 15.49 -1.92 23.00
N THR A 295 14.46 -1.13 23.27
CA THR A 295 14.52 0.32 23.03
C THR A 295 15.40 0.96 24.11
N GLN A 296 16.42 1.72 23.72
CA GLN A 296 17.34 2.35 24.66
C GLN A 296 16.61 3.25 25.65
N ASN A 297 16.97 3.12 26.93
CA ASN A 297 16.35 3.82 28.06
C ASN A 297 14.87 3.48 28.31
N SER A 298 14.31 2.46 27.63
CA SER A 298 12.99 1.92 27.98
C SER A 298 13.10 1.06 29.26
N PRO A 299 12.10 1.14 30.16
CA PRO A 299 11.99 0.21 31.29
C PRO A 299 11.54 -1.20 30.86
N ASP A 300 11.15 -1.40 29.60
CA ASP A 300 10.74 -2.70 29.07
C ASP A 300 11.91 -3.70 29.08
N GLU A 301 11.60 -4.99 29.19
CA GLU A 301 12.58 -6.07 29.03
C GLU A 301 12.98 -6.28 27.56
N ILE A 302 14.07 -7.01 27.32
CA ILE A 302 14.48 -7.39 25.97
C ILE A 302 13.45 -8.36 25.39
N GLU A 303 12.88 -8.03 24.23
CA GLU A 303 11.98 -8.93 23.50
C GLU A 303 12.81 -9.90 22.66
N TRP A 304 12.69 -11.20 22.95
CA TRP A 304 13.49 -12.25 22.32
C TRP A 304 12.71 -13.06 21.31
N PHE A 305 13.24 -13.14 20.10
CA PHE A 305 12.77 -14.00 19.01
C PHE A 305 13.71 -15.18 18.85
N THR A 306 13.17 -16.40 18.96
CA THR A 306 13.95 -17.60 18.63
C THR A 306 13.98 -17.76 17.12
N VAL A 307 15.17 -18.04 16.57
CA VAL A 307 15.37 -18.27 15.14
C VAL A 307 15.76 -19.71 14.85
N MET A 308 15.51 -20.18 13.63
CA MET A 308 15.99 -21.49 13.19
C MET A 308 17.52 -21.52 13.14
N PRO A 309 18.17 -22.66 13.48
CA PRO A 309 19.63 -22.76 13.48
C PRO A 309 20.31 -22.42 12.15
N GLU A 310 19.62 -22.69 11.05
CA GLU A 310 20.04 -22.49 9.66
C GLU A 310 19.64 -21.12 9.09
N THR A 311 18.99 -20.27 9.88
CA THR A 311 18.56 -18.94 9.46
C THR A 311 19.75 -18.09 9.04
N ARG A 312 19.63 -17.51 7.85
CA ARG A 312 20.59 -16.55 7.29
C ARG A 312 19.97 -15.18 7.06
N TRP A 313 18.66 -15.16 6.84
CA TRP A 313 17.88 -13.95 6.67
C TRP A 313 16.64 -14.06 7.53
N ALA A 314 16.49 -13.15 8.49
CA ALA A 314 15.29 -12.99 9.31
C ALA A 314 14.61 -11.69 8.91
N THR A 315 13.33 -11.74 8.57
CA THR A 315 12.50 -10.55 8.33
C THR A 315 11.64 -10.32 9.57
N LEU A 316 11.79 -9.13 10.13
CA LEU A 316 11.04 -8.66 11.28
C LEU A 316 10.17 -7.48 10.86
N ASP A 317 8.86 -7.70 10.93
CA ASP A 317 7.86 -6.67 10.73
C ASP A 317 7.77 -5.83 12.00
N TRP A 318 7.72 -4.51 11.85
CA TRP A 318 7.62 -3.60 12.97
C TRP A 318 6.64 -2.48 12.70
N GLN A 319 5.99 -2.00 13.75
CA GLN A 319 5.15 -0.82 13.70
C GLN A 319 5.32 -0.02 14.99
N ALA A 320 5.09 1.29 14.91
CA ALA A 320 4.88 2.09 16.11
C ALA A 320 3.62 1.57 16.78
N TYR A 321 3.71 1.16 18.05
CA TYR A 321 2.56 0.65 18.79
C TYR A 321 1.49 1.76 18.80
N PRO A 322 0.34 1.59 18.11
CA PRO A 322 -0.79 2.46 18.41
C PRO A 322 -1.12 2.15 19.86
N ASP A 323 -1.24 3.17 20.71
CA ASP A 323 -1.46 2.94 22.13
C ASP A 323 -2.90 3.28 22.53
N PRO A 324 -3.91 2.52 22.05
CA PRO A 324 -5.28 2.71 22.52
C PRO A 324 -5.40 2.29 23.99
N ALA A 325 -4.47 1.49 24.53
CA ALA A 325 -4.44 1.08 25.94
C ALA A 325 -4.08 2.25 26.89
N ASN A 326 -3.21 3.17 26.46
CA ASN A 326 -2.96 4.45 27.14
C ASN A 326 -3.83 5.60 26.62
N GLY A 327 -4.81 5.27 25.78
CA GLY A 327 -5.85 6.20 25.33
C GLY A 327 -5.42 7.15 24.22
N ASP A 328 -4.36 6.89 23.46
CA ASP A 328 -4.03 7.70 22.27
C ASP A 328 -4.84 7.23 21.05
N LEU A 329 -5.75 8.09 20.60
CA LEU A 329 -6.63 7.84 19.46
C LEU A 329 -6.22 8.64 18.21
N SER A 330 -5.07 9.33 18.22
CA SER A 330 -4.60 10.12 17.07
C SER A 330 -4.41 9.27 15.81
N VAL A 331 -4.08 7.99 15.98
CA VAL A 331 -3.91 6.99 14.91
C VAL A 331 -5.15 6.80 14.03
N LEU A 332 -6.35 7.17 14.51
CA LEU A 332 -7.57 7.12 13.70
C LEU A 332 -7.57 8.15 12.55
N PHE A 333 -6.72 9.18 12.64
CA PHE A 333 -6.53 10.17 11.58
C PHE A 333 -5.35 9.82 10.66
N LYS A 334 -4.63 8.72 10.93
CA LYS A 334 -3.52 8.25 10.11
C LYS A 334 -4.08 7.68 8.80
N ASP A 335 -3.84 8.40 7.70
CA ASP A 335 -4.30 8.05 6.35
C ASP A 335 -5.82 7.94 6.20
N LEU A 336 -6.56 8.76 6.97
CA LEU A 336 -8.02 8.72 6.99
C LEU A 336 -8.60 9.20 5.64
N GLN A 337 -9.46 8.37 5.07
CA GLN A 337 -10.20 8.68 3.85
C GLN A 337 -11.66 9.00 4.18
N LEU A 338 -12.14 10.14 3.69
CA LEU A 338 -13.50 10.64 3.93
C LEU A 338 -14.23 10.80 2.59
N ALA A 339 -15.30 10.06 2.38
CA ALA A 339 -16.11 10.23 1.18
C ALA A 339 -16.84 11.58 1.25
N ILE A 340 -16.75 12.37 0.17
CA ILE A 340 -17.39 13.68 0.09
C ILE A 340 -18.85 13.47 -0.33
N GLU A 341 -19.76 13.68 0.61
CA GLU A 341 -21.21 13.57 0.39
C GLU A 341 -21.92 14.89 0.70
N PRO A 342 -23.14 15.10 0.19
CA PRO A 342 -23.92 16.30 0.53
C PRO A 342 -24.05 16.47 2.05
N ASN A 343 -23.48 17.55 2.58
CA ASN A 343 -23.45 17.90 4.01
C ASN A 343 -22.84 16.83 4.93
N CYS A 344 -21.96 15.97 4.43
CA CYS A 344 -21.29 14.94 5.21
C CYS A 344 -19.93 14.60 4.60
N LEU A 345 -18.87 14.75 5.39
CA LEU A 345 -17.61 14.04 5.14
C LEU A 345 -17.74 12.68 5.83
N ALA A 346 -18.08 11.67 5.04
CA ALA A 346 -18.46 10.36 5.52
C ALA A 346 -17.23 9.52 5.88
N VAL A 347 -17.27 8.92 7.07
CA VAL A 347 -16.25 7.99 7.57
C VAL A 347 -16.91 6.66 7.91
N ASN A 348 -16.22 5.56 7.67
CA ASN A 348 -16.63 4.23 8.11
C ASN A 348 -15.63 3.70 9.13
N PHE A 349 -16.06 3.55 10.39
CA PHE A 349 -15.22 3.00 11.47
C PHE A 349 -15.32 1.47 11.59
N GLY A 350 -15.84 0.79 10.57
CA GLY A 350 -16.01 -0.67 10.52
C GLY A 350 -17.29 -1.18 11.21
N ASN A 351 -17.83 -0.43 12.16
CA ASN A 351 -19.09 -0.73 12.86
C ASN A 351 -20.28 0.11 12.37
N GLY A 352 -20.08 0.99 11.38
CA GLY A 352 -21.11 1.89 10.87
C GLY A 352 -20.52 3.14 10.23
N LYS A 353 -21.39 3.84 9.51
CA LYS A 353 -21.07 5.11 8.85
C LYS A 353 -21.35 6.27 9.79
N ALA A 354 -20.36 7.15 9.99
CA ALA A 354 -20.51 8.41 10.70
C ALA A 354 -20.21 9.59 9.76
N CYS A 355 -20.58 10.80 10.19
CA CYS A 355 -20.47 12.01 9.37
C CYS A 355 -19.77 13.13 10.14
N PHE A 356 -18.70 13.66 9.56
CA PHE A 356 -18.19 14.98 9.91
C PHE A 356 -19.04 16.04 9.21
N ARG A 357 -19.78 16.82 9.99
CA ARG A 357 -20.69 17.87 9.49
C ARG A 357 -20.13 19.25 9.82
N ARG A 358 -20.17 20.13 8.83
CA ARG A 358 -19.76 21.51 9.00
C ARG A 358 -20.77 22.23 9.89
N GLN A 359 -20.27 23.00 10.86
CA GLN A 359 -21.07 23.94 11.65
C GLN A 359 -20.79 25.38 11.26
#